data_AF-A0A7H8XPB7-F1
#
_entry.id   AF-A0A7H8XPB7-F1
#
_cell.length_a   1.000
_cell.length_b   1.000
_cell.length_c   1.000
_cell.angle_alpha   90.00
_cell.angle_beta   90.00
_cell.angle_gamma   90.00
#
_symmetry.space_group_name_H-M   'P 1'
#
loop_
_entity.id
_entity.type
_entity.pdbx_description
1 polymer ?
#
loop_
_entity_poly.entity_id
_entity_poly.type
_entity_poly.pdbx_seq_one_letter_code
_entity_poly.pdbx_strand_id
1 'polypeptide(L)'
;MTETADVVVVGGGIIGLTAAVTLQERGARVTVLAADDPADTVSTVAAAVWYPTHTDADPRVLRWARETHAELTRQAGAGVPGVVARPTRMLLRHRYDGPPWWAAATGDLVAGPAEPPYTAVLRFTAPAVEMTPYLGWLAGRVTAGGGRVLRRRVGRLAEAFDVAPTVVNATGLAAGRLAADPAVHPVRGHLVLVANPGLTTSVRDEDDPAGITYVHPRRHDVVLGGTYQPGVWDTGPDPETAAAIRRRCVALVPELADAPVLGERIGLRPARHGGPRVAVEAAGPAGGRLVHAYGHGGAGVTLSWGCAAEVARLALAG
;
A
#
# COMPACT_ATOMS: atom_id res chain seq x y z
N MET A 1 13.54 -24.56 26.30
CA MET A 1 13.67 -23.09 26.38
C MET A 1 13.14 -22.54 25.07
N THR A 2 11.94 -21.95 25.07
CA THR A 2 11.40 -21.30 23.88
C THR A 2 12.27 -20.08 23.58
N GLU A 3 13.01 -20.09 22.47
CA GLU A 3 13.78 -18.94 22.04
C GLU A 3 12.85 -17.71 21.92
N THR A 4 13.07 -16.72 22.78
CA THR A 4 12.33 -15.46 22.82
C THR A 4 12.68 -14.63 21.58
N ALA A 5 11.67 -14.13 20.85
CA ALA A 5 11.90 -13.30 19.67
C ALA A 5 12.59 -11.98 20.05
N ASP A 6 13.37 -11.42 19.13
CA ASP A 6 14.03 -10.12 19.33
C ASP A 6 13.06 -8.97 19.04
N VAL A 7 12.18 -9.17 18.03
CA VAL A 7 11.17 -8.20 17.63
C VAL A 7 9.83 -8.89 17.36
N VAL A 8 8.74 -8.27 17.80
CA VAL A 8 7.38 -8.67 17.44
C VAL A 8 6.73 -7.59 16.58
N VAL A 9 6.16 -7.98 15.44
CA VAL A 9 5.43 -7.07 14.54
C VAL A 9 3.93 -7.33 14.69
N VAL A 10 3.16 -6.31 15.05
CA VAL A 10 1.70 -6.40 15.19
C VAL A 10 1.06 -5.84 13.92
N GLY A 11 0.53 -6.73 13.08
CA GLY A 11 -0.08 -6.42 11.79
C GLY A 11 0.48 -7.28 10.65
N GLY A 12 -0.39 -8.03 9.96
CA GLY A 12 -0.04 -8.91 8.84
C GLY A 12 -0.28 -8.32 7.44
N GLY A 13 -0.51 -7.01 7.35
CA GLY A 13 -0.64 -6.31 6.06
C GLY A 13 0.72 -5.97 5.44
N ILE A 14 0.71 -5.26 4.32
CA ILE A 14 1.94 -4.94 3.55
C ILE A 14 3.04 -4.30 4.42
N ILE A 15 2.69 -3.32 5.25
CA ILE A 15 3.66 -2.61 6.10
C ILE A 15 4.30 -3.53 7.14
N GLY A 16 3.50 -4.38 7.78
CA GLY A 16 4.00 -5.29 8.81
C GLY A 16 4.86 -6.40 8.22
N LEU A 17 4.45 -6.97 7.09
CA LEU A 17 5.20 -8.04 6.44
C LEU A 17 6.51 -7.54 5.81
N THR A 18 6.54 -6.37 5.17
CA THR A 18 7.82 -5.81 4.69
C THR A 18 8.74 -5.46 5.86
N ALA A 19 8.22 -4.87 6.95
CA ALA A 19 9.01 -4.62 8.15
C ALA A 19 9.60 -5.91 8.75
N ALA A 20 8.80 -6.97 8.85
CA ALA A 20 9.24 -8.26 9.37
C ALA A 20 10.38 -8.86 8.52
N VAL A 21 10.21 -8.87 7.19
CA VAL A 21 11.25 -9.37 6.27
C VAL A 21 12.53 -8.54 6.41
N THR A 22 12.44 -7.21 6.39
CA THR A 22 13.62 -6.34 6.51
C THR A 22 14.32 -6.48 7.86
N LEU A 23 13.58 -6.70 8.95
CA LEU A 23 14.15 -6.99 10.27
C LEU A 23 14.92 -8.32 10.28
N GLN A 24 14.36 -9.37 9.66
CA GLN A 24 15.04 -10.67 9.55
C GLN A 24 16.28 -10.60 8.66
N GLU A 25 16.23 -9.85 7.56
CA GLU A 25 17.41 -9.61 6.71
C GLU A 25 18.54 -8.89 7.47
N ARG A 26 18.21 -8.19 8.57
CA ARG A 26 19.16 -7.58 9.50
C ARG A 26 19.50 -8.46 10.71
N GLY A 27 19.13 -9.74 10.67
CA GLY A 27 19.53 -10.74 11.67
C GLY A 27 18.62 -10.86 12.89
N ALA A 28 17.49 -10.14 12.94
CA ALA A 28 16.56 -10.24 14.07
C ALA A 28 15.65 -11.48 13.97
N ARG A 29 15.37 -12.14 15.09
CA ARG A 29 14.33 -13.17 15.18
C ARG A 29 12.97 -12.49 15.33
N VAL A 30 12.12 -12.65 14.31
CA VAL A 30 10.85 -11.92 14.21
C VAL A 30 9.64 -12.83 14.39
N THR A 31 8.67 -12.37 15.18
CA THR A 31 7.31 -12.93 15.21
C THR A 31 6.32 -11.88 14.72
N VAL A 32 5.46 -12.24 13.76
CA VAL A 32 4.34 -11.42 13.31
C VAL A 32 3.07 -11.90 14.00
N LEU A 33 2.34 -10.99 14.63
CA LEU A 33 1.00 -11.22 15.17
C LEU A 33 -0.02 -10.55 14.24
N ALA A 34 -0.86 -11.35 13.61
CA ALA A 34 -1.95 -10.86 12.76
C ALA A 34 -3.30 -11.29 13.34
N ALA A 35 -4.26 -10.37 13.42
CA ALA A 35 -5.60 -10.72 13.89
C ALA A 35 -6.38 -11.53 12.84
N ASP A 36 -6.14 -11.24 11.56
CA ASP A 36 -6.86 -11.77 10.40
C ASP A 36 -5.90 -12.58 9.52
N ASP A 37 -6.41 -13.34 8.54
CA ASP A 37 -5.54 -13.91 7.49
C ASP A 37 -4.85 -12.78 6.71
N PRO A 38 -3.58 -12.92 6.29
CA PRO A 38 -3.02 -12.03 5.28
C PRO A 38 -3.95 -11.85 4.07
N ALA A 39 -4.66 -12.90 3.64
CA ALA A 39 -5.66 -12.87 2.57
C ALA A 39 -6.88 -11.96 2.85
N ASP A 40 -7.19 -11.73 4.13
CA ASP A 40 -8.38 -10.98 4.59
C ASP A 40 -8.03 -9.55 5.03
N THR A 41 -6.78 -9.12 4.84
CA THR A 41 -6.37 -7.76 5.23
C THR A 41 -6.83 -6.70 4.21
N VAL A 42 -6.98 -5.45 4.65
CA VAL A 42 -7.23 -4.29 3.75
C VAL A 42 -6.24 -4.23 2.58
N SER A 43 -5.02 -4.73 2.77
CA SER A 43 -4.02 -4.80 1.71
C SER A 43 -4.48 -5.61 0.49
N THR A 44 -5.33 -6.64 0.63
CA THR A 44 -5.81 -7.44 -0.51
C THR A 44 -6.87 -6.74 -1.35
N VAL A 45 -7.51 -5.70 -0.80
CA VAL A 45 -8.49 -4.86 -1.50
C VAL A 45 -7.80 -3.83 -2.40
N ALA A 46 -6.54 -3.47 -2.14
CA ALA A 46 -5.87 -2.39 -2.83
C ALA A 46 -5.70 -2.63 -4.33
N ALA A 47 -5.84 -1.57 -5.14
CA ALA A 47 -5.43 -1.59 -6.54
C ALA A 47 -3.92 -1.89 -6.67
N ALA A 48 -3.14 -1.29 -5.77
CA ALA A 48 -1.72 -1.58 -5.48
C ALA A 48 -0.76 -1.33 -6.66
N VAL A 49 -0.86 -0.14 -7.25
CA VAL A 49 0.18 0.40 -8.14
C VAL A 49 1.04 1.38 -7.35
N TRP A 50 2.35 1.34 -7.54
CA TRP A 50 3.26 2.32 -6.98
C TRP A 50 2.88 3.70 -7.52
N TYR A 51 2.31 4.50 -6.64
CA TYR A 51 1.93 5.88 -6.89
C TYR A 51 1.66 6.57 -5.54
N PRO A 52 2.26 7.72 -5.24
CA PRO A 52 2.14 8.39 -3.95
C PRO A 52 0.79 9.12 -3.81
N THR A 53 -0.27 8.32 -3.68
CA THR A 53 -1.67 8.76 -3.62
C THR A 53 -1.93 9.52 -2.32
N HIS A 54 -2.31 10.80 -2.43
CA HIS A 54 -2.67 11.65 -1.29
C HIS A 54 -1.57 11.68 -0.19
N THR A 55 -0.32 11.81 -0.60
CA THR A 55 0.82 12.01 0.29
C THR A 55 1.49 13.36 0.02
N ASP A 56 2.03 13.96 1.07
CA ASP A 56 2.66 15.27 0.99
C ASP A 56 4.03 15.23 0.32
N ALA A 57 4.44 16.38 -0.26
CA ALA A 57 5.77 16.61 -0.80
C ALA A 57 6.80 16.77 0.34
N ASP A 58 7.03 15.70 1.09
CA ASP A 58 7.95 15.64 2.22
C ASP A 58 9.22 14.84 1.82
N PRO A 59 10.44 15.34 2.12
CA PRO A 59 11.68 14.65 1.77
C PRO A 59 11.82 13.23 2.33
N ARG A 60 11.28 12.96 3.51
CA ARG A 60 11.25 11.64 4.15
C ARG A 60 10.30 10.71 3.40
N VAL A 61 9.13 11.21 2.99
CA VAL A 61 8.16 10.46 2.18
C VAL A 61 8.75 10.14 0.80
N LEU A 62 9.41 11.11 0.15
CA LEU A 62 10.09 10.89 -1.13
C LEU A 62 11.19 9.83 -1.01
N ARG A 63 11.98 9.85 0.05
CA ARG A 63 12.98 8.80 0.31
C ARG A 63 12.31 7.43 0.37
N TRP A 64 11.26 7.29 1.17
CA TRP A 64 10.56 6.00 1.29
C TRP A 64 9.96 5.53 -0.04
N ALA A 65 9.37 6.45 -0.79
CA ALA A 65 8.79 6.17 -2.10
C ALA A 65 9.85 5.68 -3.09
N ARG A 66 11.01 6.34 -3.14
CA ARG A 66 12.15 5.96 -3.99
C ARG A 66 12.73 4.61 -3.63
N GLU A 67 13.00 4.35 -2.35
CA GLU A 67 13.50 3.06 -1.89
C GLU A 67 12.53 1.93 -2.22
N THR A 68 11.22 2.19 -2.07
CA THR A 68 10.19 1.22 -2.42
C THR A 68 10.04 0.99 -3.92
N HIS A 69 10.15 2.03 -4.74
CA HIS A 69 10.15 1.90 -6.20
C HIS A 69 11.31 1.01 -6.65
N ALA A 70 12.52 1.30 -6.17
CA ALA A 70 13.72 0.54 -6.50
C ALA A 70 13.58 -0.94 -6.10
N GLU A 71 13.11 -1.21 -4.88
CA GLU A 71 12.94 -2.58 -4.40
C GLU A 71 11.86 -3.35 -5.17
N LEU A 72 10.71 -2.74 -5.44
CA LEU A 72 9.66 -3.39 -6.24
C LEU A 72 10.07 -3.59 -7.70
N THR A 73 10.87 -2.67 -8.27
CA THR A 73 11.45 -2.83 -9.61
C THR A 73 12.41 -4.02 -9.65
N ARG A 74 13.28 -4.17 -8.65
CA ARG A 74 14.15 -5.34 -8.50
C ARG A 74 13.33 -6.63 -8.41
N GLN A 75 12.29 -6.64 -7.59
CA GLN A 75 11.41 -7.80 -7.41
C GLN A 75 10.66 -8.18 -8.68
N ALA A 76 10.19 -7.19 -9.46
CA ALA A 76 9.61 -7.43 -10.78
C ALA A 76 10.60 -8.11 -11.72
N GLY A 77 11.85 -7.61 -11.78
CA GLY A 77 12.92 -8.22 -12.59
C GLY A 77 13.32 -9.62 -12.13
N ALA A 78 13.17 -9.92 -10.84
CA ALA A 78 13.42 -11.23 -10.26
C ALA A 78 12.23 -12.21 -10.37
N GLY A 79 11.10 -11.79 -10.96
CA GLY A 79 9.91 -12.63 -11.12
C GLY A 79 9.19 -12.94 -9.80
N VAL A 80 9.27 -12.04 -8.81
CA VAL A 80 8.54 -12.20 -7.55
C VAL A 80 7.03 -12.29 -7.81
N PRO A 81 6.31 -13.26 -7.21
CA PRO A 81 4.89 -13.45 -7.44
C PRO A 81 4.07 -12.17 -7.25
N GLY A 82 3.31 -11.81 -8.29
CA GLY A 82 2.40 -10.66 -8.28
C GLY A 82 3.06 -9.30 -8.52
N VAL A 83 4.40 -9.19 -8.61
CA VAL A 83 5.07 -7.90 -8.82
C VAL A 83 5.44 -7.74 -10.29
N VAL A 84 4.91 -6.70 -10.94
CA VAL A 84 5.08 -6.46 -12.38
C VAL A 84 5.42 -5.00 -12.65
N ALA A 85 6.43 -4.73 -13.47
CA ALA A 85 6.69 -3.39 -13.97
C ALA A 85 5.63 -3.02 -15.03
N ARG A 86 4.92 -1.92 -14.82
CA ARG A 86 3.77 -1.54 -15.63
C ARG A 86 3.97 -0.16 -16.28
N PRO A 87 3.98 -0.07 -17.63
CA PRO A 87 3.87 1.20 -18.32
C PRO A 87 2.63 1.93 -17.85
N THR A 88 2.78 3.21 -17.50
CA THR A 88 1.71 4.00 -16.91
C THR A 88 1.59 5.34 -17.61
N ARG A 89 0.36 5.75 -17.89
CA ARG A 89 -0.02 7.06 -18.42
C ARG A 89 -0.83 7.82 -17.37
N MET A 90 -0.43 9.04 -17.04
CA MET A 90 -1.23 9.99 -16.27
C MET A 90 -1.70 11.08 -17.21
N LEU A 91 -3.00 11.24 -17.39
CA LEU A 91 -3.57 12.35 -18.12
C LEU A 91 -3.82 13.51 -17.15
N LEU A 92 -3.37 14.71 -17.52
CA LEU A 92 -3.54 15.92 -16.73
C LEU A 92 -4.60 16.80 -17.39
N ARG A 93 -5.49 17.38 -16.58
CA ARG A 93 -6.48 18.37 -17.05
C ARG A 93 -6.06 19.81 -16.77
N HIS A 94 -5.05 19.98 -15.91
CA HIS A 94 -4.44 21.26 -15.56
C HIS A 94 -3.13 21.46 -16.32
N ARG A 95 -2.64 22.70 -16.41
CA ARG A 95 -1.37 22.99 -17.06
C ARG A 95 -0.22 22.19 -16.42
N TYR A 96 0.62 21.57 -17.24
CA TYR A 96 1.84 20.93 -16.76
C TYR A 96 2.92 21.99 -16.46
N ASP A 97 3.18 22.22 -15.18
CA ASP A 97 4.12 23.26 -14.69
C ASP A 97 5.49 22.69 -14.32
N GLY A 98 5.72 21.40 -14.53
CA GLY A 98 6.99 20.73 -14.25
C GLY A 98 6.81 19.34 -13.65
N PRO A 99 7.90 18.59 -13.49
CA PRO A 99 7.84 17.24 -12.95
C PRO A 99 7.27 17.27 -11.52
N PRO A 100 6.35 16.36 -11.18
CA PRO A 100 5.83 16.27 -9.83
C PRO A 100 6.94 15.88 -8.84
N TRP A 101 6.75 16.20 -7.55
CA TRP A 101 7.78 15.98 -6.50
C TRP A 101 8.28 14.53 -6.43
N TRP A 102 7.44 13.57 -6.83
CA TRP A 102 7.75 12.14 -6.82
C TRP A 102 8.44 11.64 -8.10
N ALA A 103 8.56 12.45 -9.16
CA ALA A 103 9.17 12.04 -10.42
C ALA A 103 10.61 11.50 -10.24
N ALA A 104 11.35 12.06 -9.29
CA ALA A 104 12.69 11.62 -8.94
C ALA A 104 12.76 10.18 -8.40
N ALA A 105 11.64 9.62 -7.93
CA ALA A 105 11.58 8.24 -7.47
C ALA A 105 11.42 7.22 -8.60
N THR A 106 10.85 7.59 -9.76
CA THR A 106 10.76 6.68 -10.92
C THR A 106 11.96 6.81 -11.85
N GLY A 107 12.48 8.04 -12.02
CA GLY A 107 13.67 8.32 -12.84
C GLY A 107 13.47 8.25 -14.35
N ASP A 108 12.32 7.75 -14.83
CA ASP A 108 11.99 7.55 -16.25
C ASP A 108 10.77 8.37 -16.72
N LEU A 109 10.31 9.33 -15.91
CA LEU A 109 9.12 10.12 -16.23
C LEU A 109 9.36 11.07 -17.40
N VAL A 110 8.48 10.99 -18.40
CA VAL A 110 8.47 11.87 -19.56
C VAL A 110 7.10 12.51 -19.73
N ALA A 111 7.05 13.83 -19.91
CA ALA A 111 5.84 14.55 -20.27
C ALA A 111 5.69 14.70 -21.79
N GLY A 112 4.46 14.67 -22.28
CA GLY A 112 4.15 14.92 -23.69
C GLY A 112 2.78 15.57 -23.87
N PRO A 113 2.47 16.01 -25.10
CA PRO A 113 1.17 16.59 -25.43
C PRO A 113 0.04 15.55 -25.32
N ALA A 114 -1.15 16.02 -24.98
CA ALA A 114 -2.39 15.24 -24.96
C ALA A 114 -3.49 15.95 -25.76
N GLU A 115 -4.55 15.22 -26.10
CA GLU A 115 -5.73 15.78 -26.76
C GLU A 115 -6.73 16.31 -25.71
N PRO A 116 -7.48 17.38 -26.02
CA PRO A 116 -8.56 17.87 -25.16
C PRO A 116 -9.50 16.73 -24.74
N PRO A 117 -9.95 16.70 -23.47
CA PRO A 117 -9.84 17.74 -22.44
C PRO A 117 -8.50 17.78 -21.69
N TYR A 118 -7.53 16.94 -22.08
CA TYR A 118 -6.25 16.85 -21.42
C TYR A 118 -5.24 17.84 -21.99
N THR A 119 -4.43 18.41 -21.11
CA THR A 119 -3.40 19.40 -21.44
C THR A 119 -2.03 18.74 -21.66
N ALA A 120 -1.79 17.62 -20.98
CA ALA A 120 -0.54 16.89 -20.99
C ALA A 120 -0.75 15.44 -20.55
N VAL A 121 0.22 14.61 -20.89
CA VAL A 121 0.28 13.20 -20.45
C VAL A 121 1.66 12.86 -19.95
N LEU A 122 1.75 12.35 -18.72
CA LEU A 122 2.98 11.83 -18.13
C LEU A 122 3.08 10.33 -18.39
N ARG A 123 4.22 9.87 -18.89
CA ARG A 123 4.54 8.46 -19.11
C ARG A 123 5.69 8.07 -18.19
N PHE A 124 5.54 6.94 -17.50
CA PHE A 124 6.55 6.38 -16.63
C PHE A 124 6.26 4.89 -16.35
N THR A 125 7.22 4.19 -15.77
CA THR A 125 7.06 2.80 -15.34
C THR A 125 6.79 2.74 -13.84
N ALA A 126 5.68 2.12 -13.46
CA ALA A 126 5.30 1.92 -12.07
C ALA A 126 5.24 0.43 -11.74
N PRO A 127 5.85 -0.04 -10.65
CA PRO A 127 5.56 -1.36 -10.13
C PRO A 127 4.08 -1.51 -9.77
N ALA A 128 3.44 -2.56 -10.26
CA ALA A 128 2.10 -2.99 -9.87
C ALA A 128 2.22 -4.29 -9.07
N VAL A 129 1.42 -4.43 -8.00
CA VAL A 129 1.49 -5.54 -7.07
C VAL A 129 0.12 -6.19 -6.94
N GLU A 130 0.01 -7.44 -7.40
CA GLU A 130 -1.14 -8.30 -7.10
C GLU A 130 -1.03 -8.77 -5.65
N MET A 131 -1.85 -8.18 -4.78
CA MET A 131 -1.62 -8.23 -3.34
C MET A 131 -1.76 -9.62 -2.74
N THR A 132 -2.74 -10.41 -3.17
CA THR A 132 -2.94 -11.77 -2.62
C THR A 132 -1.71 -12.67 -2.79
N PRO A 133 -1.16 -12.89 -4.00
CA PRO A 133 0.06 -13.69 -4.14
C PRO A 133 1.26 -13.03 -3.45
N TYR A 134 1.36 -11.71 -3.46
CA TYR A 134 2.49 -11.00 -2.87
C TYR A 134 2.55 -11.09 -1.34
N LEU A 135 1.41 -10.93 -0.65
CA LEU A 135 1.34 -11.09 0.81
C LEU A 135 1.63 -12.53 1.22
N GLY A 136 1.14 -13.52 0.46
CA GLY A 136 1.47 -14.93 0.67
C GLY A 136 2.98 -15.19 0.52
N TRP A 137 3.61 -14.61 -0.50
CA TRP A 137 5.06 -14.69 -0.70
C TRP A 137 5.83 -14.04 0.45
N LEU A 138 5.45 -12.84 0.90
CA LEU A 138 6.10 -12.16 2.03
C LEU A 138 5.98 -12.96 3.34
N ALA A 139 4.78 -13.48 3.65
CA ALA A 139 4.58 -14.34 4.81
C ALA A 139 5.44 -15.62 4.72
N GLY A 140 5.51 -16.22 3.53
CA GLY A 140 6.40 -17.34 3.24
C GLY A 140 7.87 -17.01 3.48
N ARG A 141 8.34 -15.82 3.07
CA ARG A 141 9.70 -15.34 3.36
C ARG A 141 9.96 -15.21 4.84
N VAL A 142 8.99 -14.69 5.61
CA VAL A 142 9.13 -14.60 7.07
C VAL A 142 9.35 -15.98 7.67
N THR A 143 8.53 -16.97 7.28
CA THR A 143 8.66 -18.34 7.78
C THR A 143 9.94 -19.03 7.32
N ALA A 144 10.36 -18.84 6.06
CA ALA A 144 11.57 -19.41 5.50
C ALA A 144 12.84 -18.84 6.17
N GLY A 145 12.80 -17.58 6.61
CA GLY A 145 13.84 -16.93 7.41
C GLY A 145 13.83 -17.28 8.90
N GLY A 146 13.12 -18.35 9.31
CA GLY A 146 13.03 -18.81 10.71
C GLY A 146 12.10 -17.99 11.60
N GLY A 147 11.39 -17.00 11.04
CA GLY A 147 10.39 -16.22 11.74
C GLY A 147 9.05 -16.95 11.85
N ARG A 148 8.12 -16.36 12.60
CA ARG A 148 6.79 -16.94 12.82
C ARG A 148 5.71 -15.95 12.41
N VAL A 149 4.67 -16.41 11.73
CA VAL A 149 3.45 -15.65 11.48
C VAL A 149 2.32 -16.33 12.25
N LEU A 150 1.82 -15.67 13.29
CA LEU A 150 0.83 -16.22 14.20
C LEU A 150 -0.49 -15.46 14.07
N ARG A 151 -1.59 -16.21 13.91
CA ARG A 151 -2.93 -15.64 14.03
C ARG A 151 -3.22 -15.40 15.52
N ARG A 152 -3.09 -14.16 15.95
CA ARG A 152 -3.35 -13.71 17.33
C ARG A 152 -3.81 -12.26 17.31
N ARG A 153 -5.01 -12.03 17.84
CA ARG A 153 -5.52 -10.69 18.10
C ARG A 153 -4.86 -10.13 19.36
N VAL A 154 -4.46 -8.87 19.30
CA VAL A 154 -3.91 -8.10 20.41
C VAL A 154 -4.93 -7.03 20.82
N GLY A 155 -5.29 -7.01 22.10
CA GLY A 155 -6.22 -6.02 22.66
C GLY A 155 -5.54 -4.69 22.98
N ARG A 156 -4.27 -4.77 23.41
CA ARG A 156 -3.40 -3.63 23.74
C ARG A 156 -1.98 -3.93 23.29
N LEU A 157 -1.27 -2.94 22.75
CA LEU A 157 0.13 -3.13 22.29
C LEU A 157 1.06 -3.65 23.40
N ALA A 158 0.74 -3.35 24.67
CA ALA A 158 1.48 -3.85 25.83
C ALA A 158 1.58 -5.40 25.86
N GLU A 159 0.55 -6.12 25.40
CA GLU A 159 0.52 -7.60 25.37
C GLU A 159 1.53 -8.20 24.38
N ALA A 160 2.03 -7.40 23.44
CA ALA A 160 3.05 -7.85 22.51
C ALA A 160 4.44 -7.93 23.18
N PHE A 161 4.68 -7.18 24.27
CA PHE A 161 5.95 -7.26 25.01
C PHE A 161 6.18 -8.60 25.71
N ASP A 162 5.13 -9.41 25.89
CA ASP A 162 5.25 -10.80 26.37
C ASP A 162 5.98 -11.71 25.34
N VAL A 163 6.10 -11.25 24.09
CA VAL A 163 6.73 -11.99 22.98
C VAL A 163 8.16 -11.53 22.72
N ALA A 164 8.39 -10.22 22.76
CA ALA A 164 9.68 -9.62 22.45
C ALA A 164 9.85 -8.25 23.13
N PRO A 165 11.08 -7.83 23.49
CA PRO A 165 11.33 -6.52 24.09
C PRO A 165 11.11 -5.35 23.13
N THR A 166 11.12 -5.59 21.81
CA THR A 166 10.83 -4.59 20.78
C THR A 166 9.53 -4.93 20.06
N VAL A 167 8.59 -4.00 20.04
CA VAL A 167 7.30 -4.12 19.36
C VAL A 167 7.23 -3.15 18.18
N VAL A 168 6.87 -3.65 17.00
CA VAL A 168 6.51 -2.82 15.84
C VAL A 168 4.99 -2.80 15.72
N ASN A 169 4.38 -1.62 15.88
CA ASN A 169 2.97 -1.39 15.65
C ASN A 169 2.72 -1.05 14.16
N ALA A 170 2.29 -2.04 13.39
CA ALA A 170 1.89 -1.93 11.98
C ALA A 170 0.39 -2.19 11.78
N THR A 171 -0.44 -1.73 12.72
CA THR A 171 -1.86 -2.13 12.84
C THR A 171 -2.84 -1.35 11.95
N GLY A 172 -2.35 -0.49 11.05
CA GLY A 172 -3.20 0.26 10.12
C GLY A 172 -4.26 1.09 10.84
N LEU A 173 -5.54 0.91 10.49
CA LEU A 173 -6.66 1.63 11.11
C LEU A 173 -6.80 1.35 12.61
N ALA A 174 -6.46 0.14 13.05
CA ALA A 174 -6.57 -0.22 14.46
C ALA A 174 -5.60 0.59 15.34
N ALA A 175 -4.59 1.25 14.76
CA ALA A 175 -3.70 2.15 15.49
C ALA A 175 -4.44 3.33 16.13
N GLY A 176 -5.55 3.80 15.56
CA GLY A 176 -6.34 4.87 16.17
C GLY A 176 -6.81 4.51 17.58
N ARG A 177 -7.18 3.24 17.79
CA ARG A 177 -7.51 2.71 19.12
C ARG A 177 -6.27 2.23 19.88
N LEU A 178 -5.43 1.41 19.25
CA LEU A 178 -4.33 0.69 19.91
C LEU A 178 -3.17 1.58 20.34
N ALA A 179 -2.96 2.71 19.65
CA ALA A 179 -1.94 3.72 19.97
C ALA A 179 -2.57 5.06 20.42
N ALA A 180 -3.89 5.08 20.67
CA ALA A 180 -4.64 6.28 21.04
C ALA A 180 -4.35 7.49 20.12
N ASP A 181 -4.26 7.25 18.81
CA ASP A 181 -3.94 8.29 17.81
C ASP A 181 -5.22 8.78 17.10
N PRO A 182 -5.83 9.90 17.52
CA PRO A 182 -7.07 10.40 16.95
C PRO A 182 -6.91 10.94 15.52
N ALA A 183 -5.66 11.09 15.03
CA ALA A 183 -5.43 11.52 13.66
C ALA A 183 -5.76 10.40 12.65
N VAL A 184 -5.82 9.14 13.09
CA VAL A 184 -6.13 7.98 12.25
C VAL A 184 -7.61 7.94 11.91
N HIS A 185 -7.94 7.85 10.62
CA HIS A 185 -9.31 7.81 10.12
C HIS A 185 -9.41 6.94 8.85
N PRO A 186 -10.58 6.37 8.55
CA PRO A 186 -10.78 5.61 7.34
C PRO A 186 -10.93 6.54 6.14
N VAL A 187 -10.48 6.05 4.99
CA VAL A 187 -10.92 6.58 3.70
C VAL A 187 -11.45 5.44 2.87
N ARG A 188 -12.77 5.42 2.66
CA ARG A 188 -13.44 4.40 1.84
C ARG A 188 -12.98 4.53 0.39
N GLY A 189 -12.70 3.37 -0.21
CA GLY A 189 -12.42 3.20 -1.62
C GLY A 189 -13.26 2.08 -2.20
N HIS A 190 -13.79 2.32 -3.38
CA HIS A 190 -14.59 1.38 -4.15
C HIS A 190 -13.89 1.12 -5.48
N LEU A 191 -13.73 -0.16 -5.80
CA LEU A 191 -13.17 -0.67 -7.03
C LEU A 191 -14.16 -1.61 -7.71
N VAL A 192 -14.16 -1.59 -9.04
CA VAL A 192 -14.83 -2.59 -9.90
C VAL A 192 -13.75 -3.43 -10.57
N LEU A 193 -13.94 -4.74 -10.60
CA LEU A 193 -13.06 -5.68 -11.30
C LEU A 193 -13.76 -6.13 -12.57
N VAL A 194 -13.05 -6.08 -13.70
CA VAL A 194 -13.54 -6.58 -14.99
C VAL A 194 -12.51 -7.54 -15.60
N ALA A 195 -12.94 -8.42 -16.51
CA ALA A 195 -12.01 -9.30 -17.22
C ALA A 195 -11.04 -8.47 -18.06
N ASN A 196 -9.77 -8.89 -18.12
CA ASN A 196 -8.78 -8.18 -18.90
C ASN A 196 -8.87 -8.52 -20.40
N PRO A 197 -9.21 -7.56 -21.30
CA PRO A 197 -9.27 -7.81 -22.74
C PRO A 197 -7.89 -7.81 -23.43
N GLY A 198 -6.79 -7.83 -22.66
CA GLY A 198 -5.42 -7.78 -23.18
C GLY A 198 -4.70 -6.45 -22.92
N LEU A 199 -5.24 -5.61 -22.03
CA LEU A 199 -4.60 -4.36 -21.61
C LEU A 199 -3.32 -4.65 -20.83
N THR A 200 -2.28 -3.84 -21.12
CA THR A 200 -0.96 -3.97 -20.50
C THR A 200 -0.43 -2.65 -19.94
N THR A 201 -1.15 -1.54 -20.11
CA THR A 201 -0.76 -0.20 -19.69
C THR A 201 -1.75 0.33 -18.66
N SER A 202 -1.26 0.88 -17.56
CA SER A 202 -2.08 1.61 -16.60
C SER A 202 -2.42 3.00 -17.11
N VAL A 203 -3.65 3.47 -16.91
CA VAL A 203 -4.08 4.83 -17.27
C VAL A 203 -4.75 5.49 -16.07
N ARG A 204 -4.48 6.78 -15.85
CA ARG A 204 -5.02 7.56 -14.73
C ARG A 204 -5.49 8.94 -15.19
N ASP A 205 -6.54 9.41 -14.57
CA ASP A 205 -7.08 10.77 -14.62
C ASP A 205 -7.61 11.11 -13.22
N GLU A 206 -6.82 11.85 -12.45
CA GLU A 206 -7.16 12.22 -11.06
C GLU A 206 -7.88 13.57 -10.96
N ASP A 207 -7.95 14.32 -12.06
CA ASP A 207 -8.45 15.68 -12.11
C ASP A 207 -9.90 15.77 -12.62
N ASP A 208 -10.50 14.64 -13.02
CA ASP A 208 -11.86 14.63 -13.56
C ASP A 208 -12.87 15.13 -12.48
N PRO A 209 -13.65 16.18 -12.76
CA PRO A 209 -14.69 16.64 -11.85
C PRO A 209 -15.74 15.57 -11.50
N ALA A 210 -15.95 14.58 -12.36
CA ALA A 210 -16.83 13.43 -12.13
C ALA A 210 -16.22 12.37 -11.19
N GLY A 211 -14.95 12.54 -10.81
CA GLY A 211 -14.25 11.76 -9.80
C GLY A 211 -12.99 11.07 -10.31
N ILE A 212 -12.13 10.70 -9.36
CA ILE A 212 -10.85 10.01 -9.59
C ILE A 212 -11.08 8.76 -10.45
N THR A 213 -10.27 8.63 -11.51
CA THR A 213 -10.37 7.53 -12.47
C THR A 213 -9.01 6.91 -12.72
N TYR A 214 -8.92 5.59 -12.57
CA TYR A 214 -7.75 4.80 -12.92
C TYR A 214 -8.13 3.41 -13.41
N VAL A 215 -7.34 2.92 -14.36
CA VAL A 215 -7.46 1.61 -14.99
C VAL A 215 -6.13 0.90 -14.83
N HIS A 216 -6.11 -0.18 -14.07
CA HIS A 216 -4.89 -0.93 -13.75
C HIS A 216 -5.02 -2.39 -14.19
N PRO A 217 -4.45 -2.76 -15.35
CA PRO A 217 -4.48 -4.15 -15.80
C PRO A 217 -3.55 -5.03 -14.96
N ARG A 218 -4.11 -6.16 -14.53
CA ARG A 218 -3.42 -7.29 -13.88
C ARG A 218 -3.37 -8.47 -14.85
N ARG A 219 -2.86 -9.62 -14.40
CA ARG A 219 -2.75 -10.81 -15.24
C ARG A 219 -4.11 -11.31 -15.77
N HIS A 220 -5.15 -11.27 -14.93
CA HIS A 220 -6.45 -11.89 -15.22
C HIS A 220 -7.60 -10.90 -15.30
N ASP A 221 -7.52 -9.84 -14.52
CA ASP A 221 -8.55 -8.81 -14.40
C ASP A 221 -7.95 -7.41 -14.62
N VAL A 222 -8.82 -6.43 -14.66
CA VAL A 222 -8.48 -5.01 -14.67
C VAL A 222 -9.17 -4.38 -13.48
N VAL A 223 -8.40 -3.69 -12.66
CA VAL A 223 -8.95 -2.89 -11.56
C VAL A 223 -9.37 -1.54 -12.12
N LEU A 224 -10.66 -1.26 -11.99
CA LEU A 224 -11.26 0.02 -12.27
C LEU A 224 -11.49 0.73 -10.96
N GLY A 225 -10.97 1.94 -10.84
CA GLY A 225 -11.28 2.80 -9.72
C GLY A 225 -11.42 4.26 -10.13
N GLY A 226 -11.85 5.12 -9.23
CA GLY A 226 -12.38 4.72 -7.94
C GLY A 226 -13.02 5.86 -7.18
N THR A 227 -12.99 5.71 -5.86
CA THR A 227 -13.44 6.73 -4.91
C THR A 227 -12.41 6.97 -3.82
N TYR A 228 -12.52 8.14 -3.21
CA TYR A 228 -11.77 8.57 -2.04
C TYR A 228 -12.73 9.32 -1.10
N GLN A 229 -13.24 8.61 -0.10
CA GLN A 229 -14.31 9.11 0.79
C GLN A 229 -13.84 9.08 2.25
N PRO A 230 -13.24 10.18 2.75
CA PRO A 230 -12.77 10.28 4.14
C PRO A 230 -13.91 10.16 5.15
N GLY A 231 -13.64 9.49 6.27
CA GLY A 231 -14.59 9.35 7.39
C GLY A 231 -15.72 8.35 7.18
N VAL A 232 -15.88 7.81 5.97
CA VAL A 232 -16.88 6.78 5.67
C VAL A 232 -16.35 5.42 6.08
N TRP A 233 -17.05 4.75 7.00
CA TRP A 233 -16.70 3.43 7.53
C TRP A 233 -17.41 2.28 6.81
N ASP A 234 -18.51 2.57 6.13
CA ASP A 234 -19.33 1.54 5.51
C ASP A 234 -18.63 0.91 4.30
N THR A 235 -18.48 -0.42 4.33
CA THR A 235 -17.96 -1.22 3.22
C THR A 235 -19.06 -1.95 2.47
N GLY A 236 -20.32 -1.60 2.70
CA GLY A 236 -21.48 -2.15 2.01
C GLY A 236 -21.48 -1.87 0.50
N PRO A 237 -22.18 -2.70 -0.29
CA PRO A 237 -22.34 -2.52 -1.73
C PRO A 237 -22.94 -1.15 -2.08
N ASP A 238 -22.49 -0.59 -3.21
CA ASP A 238 -22.95 0.70 -3.71
C ASP A 238 -23.03 0.66 -5.25
N PRO A 239 -24.14 0.15 -5.80
CA PRO A 239 -24.28 -0.09 -7.24
C PRO A 239 -24.18 1.18 -8.08
N GLU A 240 -24.60 2.32 -7.54
CA GLU A 240 -24.52 3.61 -8.23
C GLU A 240 -23.07 4.06 -8.38
N THR A 241 -22.27 3.96 -7.31
CA THR A 241 -20.84 4.23 -7.35
C THR A 241 -20.11 3.27 -8.28
N ALA A 242 -20.42 1.97 -8.23
CA ALA A 242 -19.82 0.98 -9.13
C ALA A 242 -20.10 1.31 -10.61
N ALA A 243 -21.36 1.63 -10.94
CA ALA A 243 -21.75 2.02 -12.29
C ALA A 243 -21.06 3.33 -12.73
N ALA A 244 -20.91 4.31 -11.83
CA ALA A 244 -20.20 5.56 -12.11
C ALA A 244 -18.72 5.34 -12.39
N ILE A 245 -18.03 4.51 -11.59
CA ILE A 245 -16.64 4.11 -11.82
C ILE A 245 -16.51 3.47 -13.20
N ARG A 246 -17.36 2.49 -13.52
CA ARG A 246 -17.31 1.79 -14.82
C ARG A 246 -17.49 2.76 -15.98
N ARG A 247 -18.46 3.69 -15.90
CA ARG A 247 -18.69 4.70 -16.95
C ARG A 247 -17.45 5.56 -17.20
N ARG A 248 -16.81 6.08 -16.15
CA ARG A 248 -15.60 6.90 -16.31
C ARG A 248 -14.42 6.10 -16.85
N CYS A 249 -14.22 4.87 -16.36
CA CYS A 249 -13.14 4.01 -16.84
C CYS A 249 -13.32 3.59 -18.31
N VAL A 250 -14.55 3.31 -18.77
CA VAL A 250 -14.84 3.01 -20.18
C VAL A 250 -14.67 4.25 -21.05
N ALA A 251 -15.05 5.43 -20.56
CA ALA A 251 -14.79 6.68 -21.29
C ALA A 251 -13.28 6.93 -21.45
N LEU A 252 -12.48 6.56 -20.44
CA LEU A 252 -11.02 6.71 -20.45
C LEU A 252 -10.32 5.62 -21.31
N VAL A 253 -10.85 4.39 -21.32
CA VAL A 253 -10.30 3.24 -22.05
C VAL A 253 -11.47 2.47 -22.70
N PRO A 254 -11.86 2.85 -23.94
CA PRO A 254 -13.04 2.29 -24.63
C PRO A 254 -13.01 0.77 -24.83
N GLU A 255 -11.82 0.15 -24.86
CA GLU A 255 -11.64 -1.31 -24.98
C GLU A 255 -12.28 -2.09 -23.81
N LEU A 256 -12.65 -1.42 -22.72
CA LEU A 256 -13.35 -2.00 -21.58
C LEU A 256 -14.88 -2.07 -21.76
N ALA A 257 -15.45 -1.51 -22.83
CA ALA A 257 -16.90 -1.39 -23.00
C ALA A 257 -17.64 -2.72 -22.84
N ASP A 258 -17.08 -3.79 -23.42
CA ASP A 258 -17.65 -5.15 -23.40
C ASP A 258 -17.00 -6.07 -22.37
N ALA A 259 -16.07 -5.56 -21.55
CA ALA A 259 -15.39 -6.35 -20.54
C ALA A 259 -16.38 -6.84 -19.45
N PRO A 260 -16.52 -8.16 -19.24
CA PRO A 260 -17.38 -8.71 -18.20
C PRO A 260 -16.98 -8.23 -16.81
N VAL A 261 -17.97 -7.85 -16.00
CA VAL A 261 -17.75 -7.50 -14.59
C VAL A 261 -17.52 -8.79 -13.79
N LEU A 262 -16.40 -8.83 -13.08
CA LEU A 262 -16.00 -9.96 -12.24
C LEU A 262 -16.37 -9.76 -10.76
N GLY A 263 -16.58 -8.51 -10.35
CA GLY A 263 -17.06 -8.18 -9.02
C GLY A 263 -16.59 -6.81 -8.53
N GLU A 264 -16.75 -6.58 -7.23
CA GLU A 264 -16.42 -5.33 -6.58
C GLU A 264 -15.54 -5.55 -5.35
N ARG A 265 -14.77 -4.52 -5.02
CA ARG A 265 -13.88 -4.50 -3.85
C ARG A 265 -14.01 -3.15 -3.16
N ILE A 266 -14.47 -3.18 -1.91
CA ILE A 266 -14.71 -2.00 -1.09
C ILE A 266 -13.88 -2.12 0.17
N GLY A 267 -13.08 -1.11 0.49
CA GLY A 267 -12.17 -1.16 1.63
C GLY A 267 -11.84 0.20 2.20
N LEU A 268 -11.23 0.18 3.39
CA LEU A 268 -10.95 1.38 4.17
C LEU A 268 -9.45 1.61 4.23
N ARG A 269 -8.96 2.64 3.54
CA ARG A 269 -7.56 3.02 3.60
C ARG A 269 -7.23 3.55 5.01
N PRO A 270 -6.14 3.10 5.66
CA PRO A 270 -5.73 3.57 6.98
C PRO A 270 -5.03 4.93 6.90
N ALA A 271 -5.79 5.99 6.65
CA ALA A 271 -5.26 7.35 6.56
C ALA A 271 -4.98 7.93 7.96
N ARG A 272 -4.13 8.95 7.99
CA ARG A 272 -3.80 9.70 9.20
C ARG A 272 -3.58 11.16 8.85
N HIS A 273 -4.18 12.08 9.60
CA HIS A 273 -3.87 13.51 9.44
C HIS A 273 -2.38 13.75 9.76
N GLY A 274 -1.68 14.47 8.87
CA GLY A 274 -0.22 14.64 8.95
C GLY A 274 0.59 13.45 8.43
N GLY A 275 -0.03 12.53 7.69
CA GLY A 275 0.65 11.46 6.97
C GLY A 275 1.10 10.27 7.83
N PRO A 276 1.89 9.36 7.22
CA PRO A 276 2.36 8.14 7.87
C PRO A 276 3.20 8.43 9.12
N ARG A 277 2.92 7.72 10.21
CA ARG A 277 3.72 7.77 11.44
C ARG A 277 4.71 6.62 11.45
N VAL A 278 5.99 6.94 11.24
CA VAL A 278 7.13 6.08 11.55
C VAL A 278 7.92 6.72 12.68
N ALA A 279 7.88 6.16 13.88
CA ALA A 279 8.48 6.77 15.07
C ALA A 279 8.78 5.71 16.13
N VAL A 280 9.70 6.00 17.05
CA VAL A 280 10.04 5.11 18.17
C VAL A 280 9.76 5.79 19.50
N GLU A 281 9.27 5.02 20.45
CA GLU A 281 9.01 5.43 21.84
C GLU A 281 9.55 4.36 22.79
N ALA A 282 10.00 4.79 23.97
CA ALA A 282 10.37 3.87 25.04
C ALA A 282 9.08 3.30 25.65
N ALA A 283 8.95 1.98 25.66
CA ALA A 283 7.76 1.30 26.17
C ALA A 283 8.07 -0.16 26.51
N GLY A 284 7.28 -0.74 27.42
CA GLY A 284 7.44 -2.13 27.83
C GLY A 284 8.52 -2.31 28.92
N PRO A 285 9.26 -3.44 28.93
CA PRO A 285 10.28 -3.71 29.94
C PRO A 285 11.45 -2.72 29.87
N ALA A 286 12.37 -2.77 30.84
CA ALA A 286 13.58 -1.94 30.81
C ALA A 286 14.36 -2.17 29.51
N GLY A 287 14.60 -1.09 28.75
CA GLY A 287 15.23 -1.14 27.42
C GLY A 287 14.29 -1.52 26.27
N GLY A 288 13.00 -1.71 26.54
CA GLY A 288 11.97 -2.03 25.55
C GLY A 288 11.65 -0.84 24.64
N ARG A 289 11.22 -1.16 23.41
CA ARG A 289 10.94 -0.17 22.36
C ARG A 289 9.60 -0.46 21.70
N LEU A 290 8.85 0.61 21.40
CA LEU A 290 7.67 0.58 20.56
C LEU A 290 7.92 1.42 19.30
N VAL A 291 7.97 0.77 18.14
CA VAL A 291 8.14 1.42 16.85
C VAL A 291 6.79 1.46 16.13
N HIS A 292 6.29 2.65 15.86
CA HIS A 292 5.07 2.87 15.09
C HIS A 292 5.35 2.86 13.59
N ALA A 293 4.45 2.25 12.81
CA ALA A 293 4.45 2.24 11.35
C ALA A 293 3.02 2.10 10.81
N TYR A 294 2.24 3.19 10.83
CA TYR A 294 0.84 3.20 10.38
C TYR A 294 0.42 4.55 9.78
N GLY A 295 -0.81 4.66 9.30
CA GLY A 295 -1.33 5.91 8.71
C GLY A 295 -0.97 6.12 7.24
N HIS A 296 -0.73 5.04 6.48
CA HIS A 296 -0.24 5.10 5.10
C HIS A 296 -1.31 5.45 4.05
N GLY A 297 -2.58 5.56 4.43
CA GLY A 297 -3.67 5.91 3.51
C GLY A 297 -3.67 5.02 2.25
N GLY A 298 -3.72 5.65 1.08
CA GLY A 298 -3.65 4.96 -0.22
C GLY A 298 -2.24 4.57 -0.67
N ALA A 299 -1.20 4.95 0.07
CA ALA A 299 0.21 4.81 -0.33
C ALA A 299 0.94 3.66 0.39
N GLY A 300 0.21 2.70 0.99
CA GLY A 300 0.81 1.59 1.73
C GLY A 300 1.84 0.79 0.93
N VAL A 301 1.54 0.43 -0.33
CA VAL A 301 2.48 -0.25 -1.23
C VAL A 301 3.58 0.69 -1.71
N THR A 302 3.25 1.95 -1.97
CA THR A 302 4.21 2.96 -2.45
C THR A 302 5.32 3.24 -1.44
N LEU A 303 5.05 3.10 -0.14
CA LEU A 303 5.97 3.45 0.94
C LEU A 303 6.50 2.24 1.72
N SER A 304 6.06 1.02 1.40
CA SER A 304 6.24 -0.15 2.28
C SER A 304 7.69 -0.50 2.60
N TRP A 305 8.56 -0.59 1.59
CA TRP A 305 9.94 -1.05 1.78
C TRP A 305 10.84 0.05 2.34
N GLY A 306 10.61 1.29 1.92
CA GLY A 306 11.30 2.45 2.50
C GLY A 306 10.94 2.66 3.98
N CYS A 307 9.64 2.55 4.33
CA CYS A 307 9.23 2.56 5.73
C CYS A 307 9.83 1.37 6.49
N ALA A 308 9.87 0.16 5.91
CA ALA A 308 10.47 -1.02 6.53
C ALA A 308 11.96 -0.84 6.85
N ALA A 309 12.73 -0.22 5.95
CA ALA A 309 14.14 0.10 6.17
C ALA A 309 14.35 1.04 7.37
N GLU A 310 13.47 2.03 7.54
CA GLU A 310 13.50 2.94 8.68
C GLU A 310 13.01 2.27 9.98
N VAL A 311 11.93 1.48 9.91
CA VAL A 311 11.44 0.68 11.05
C VAL A 311 12.54 -0.22 11.58
N ALA A 312 13.25 -0.92 10.70
CA ALA A 312 14.34 -1.80 11.12
C ALA A 312 15.51 -1.02 11.75
N ARG A 313 15.82 0.18 11.27
CA ARG A 313 16.82 1.06 11.90
C ARG A 313 16.40 1.48 13.31
N LEU A 314 15.12 1.83 13.50
CA LEU A 314 14.58 2.26 14.79
C LEU A 314 14.47 1.10 15.80
N ALA A 315 14.03 -0.06 15.33
CA ALA A 315 13.81 -1.26 16.15
C ALA A 315 15.11 -1.90 16.63
N LEU A 316 16.18 -1.81 15.83
CA LEU A 316 17.48 -2.43 16.11
C LEU A 316 18.53 -1.43 16.60
N ALA A 317 18.15 -0.18 16.87
CA ALA A 317 19.06 0.82 17.41
C ALA A 317 19.47 0.42 18.84
N GLY A 318 20.71 -0.05 19.00
CA GLY A 318 21.36 -0.38 20.27
C GLY A 318 22.55 0.55 20.52
#